data_AF-A0A1A7X3H9-F1
#
_entry.id   AF-A0A1A7X3H9-F1
#
_cell.length_a   1.000
_cell.length_b   1.000
_cell.length_c   1.000
_cell.angle_alpha   90.00
_cell.angle_beta   90.00
_cell.angle_gamma   90.00
#
_symmetry.space_group_name_H-M   'P 1'
#
loop_
_entity.id
_entity.type
_entity.pdbx_description
1 polymer ?
#
loop_
_entity_poly.entity_id
_entity_poly.type
_entity_poly.pdbx_seq_one_letter_code
_entity_poly.pdbx_strand_id
1 'polypeptide(L)' 'RKGRGKDCIFTEIVLENNYTALQNAKYEGWYMAFIRKGRPRKASKTKQHQREAHFMKPLPRGHLLSDRRPFDALPLPVP' A
#
# COMPACT_ATOMS: atom_id res chain seq x y z
N ARG A 1 -19.95 5.14 -11.32
CA ARG A 1 -19.18 6.33 -10.86
C ARG A 1 -17.71 5.96 -10.77
N LYS A 2 -16.79 6.77 -11.33
CA LYS A 2 -15.34 6.53 -11.27
C LYS A 2 -14.88 6.46 -9.81
N GLY A 3 -14.02 5.50 -9.47
CA GLY A 3 -13.41 5.41 -8.13
C GLY A 3 -14.22 4.69 -7.05
N ARG A 4 -15.37 4.08 -7.36
CA ARG A 4 -16.23 3.42 -6.35
C ARG A 4 -16.31 1.91 -6.44
N GLY A 5 -15.73 1.32 -7.49
CA GLY A 5 -15.72 -0.13 -7.66
C GLY A 5 -14.62 -0.78 -6.80
N LYS A 6 -14.74 -2.09 -6.56
CA LYS A 6 -13.73 -2.88 -5.84
C LYS A 6 -12.36 -2.86 -6.54
N ASP A 7 -12.33 -2.59 -7.83
CA ASP A 7 -11.10 -2.37 -8.63
C ASP A 7 -10.32 -1.12 -8.22
N CYS A 8 -10.95 -0.19 -7.49
CA CYS A 8 -10.33 1.01 -6.93
C CYS A 8 -9.91 0.85 -5.45
N ILE A 9 -10.15 -0.32 -4.85
CA ILE A 9 -9.85 -0.61 -3.46
C ILE A 9 -8.57 -1.47 -3.41
N PHE A 10 -7.67 -1.13 -2.50
CA PHE A 10 -6.43 -1.87 -2.27
C PHE A 10 -6.27 -2.23 -0.80
N THR A 11 -5.81 -3.45 -0.54
CA THR A 11 -5.39 -3.90 0.78
C THR A 11 -3.94 -3.50 0.99
N GLU A 12 -3.68 -2.80 2.08
CA GLU A 12 -2.32 -2.52 2.54
C GLU A 12 -1.76 -3.73 3.28
N ILE A 13 -0.57 -4.17 2.89
CA ILE A 13 0.12 -5.30 3.51
C ILE A 13 1.50 -4.84 3.97
N VAL A 14 1.79 -4.99 5.26
CA VAL A 14 3.16 -4.87 5.79
C VAL A 14 3.86 -6.20 5.55
N LEU A 15 4.91 -6.17 4.74
CA LEU A 15 5.69 -7.36 4.37
C LEU A 15 6.71 -7.71 5.45
N GLU A 16 7.19 -8.96 5.43
CA GLU A 16 8.24 -9.46 6.33
C GLU A 16 9.55 -8.65 6.24
N ASN A 17 9.82 -8.01 5.10
CA ASN A 17 10.98 -7.14 4.89
C ASN A 17 10.73 -5.66 5.28
N ASN A 18 9.66 -5.38 6.02
CA ASN A 18 9.24 -4.04 6.49
C ASN A 18 8.88 -3.03 5.39
N TYR A 19 8.67 -3.49 4.15
CA TYR A 19 8.07 -2.66 3.10
C TYR A 19 6.56 -2.80 3.07
N THR A 20 5.88 -1.84 2.44
CA THR A 20 4.44 -1.91 2.17
C THR A 20 4.18 -2.45 0.77
N ALA A 21 3.23 -3.37 0.62
CA ALA A 21 2.62 -3.74 -0.65
C ALA A 21 1.14 -3.32 -0.69
N LEU A 22 0.64 -3.05 -1.90
CA LEU A 22 -0.76 -2.71 -2.13
C LEU A 22 -1.37 -3.74 -3.10
N GLN A 23 -2.24 -4.61 -2.58
CA GLN A 23 -2.91 -5.64 -3.37
C GLN A 23 -4.31 -5.18 -3.78
N ASN A 24 -4.71 -5.40 -5.03
CA ASN A 24 -6.05 -5.02 -5.47
C ASN A 24 -7.14 -5.91 -4.83
N ALA A 25 -8.20 -5.30 -4.31
CA ALA A 25 -9.26 -6.03 -3.60
C ALA A 25 -10.22 -6.80 -4.53
N LYS A 26 -10.28 -6.45 -5.83
CA LYS A 26 -11.07 -7.18 -6.82
C LYS A 26 -10.27 -8.31 -7.47
N TYR A 27 -8.97 -8.09 -7.68
CA TYR A 27 -8.09 -9.02 -8.39
C TYR A 27 -6.99 -9.51 -7.45
N GLU A 28 -7.26 -10.63 -6.77
CA GLU A 28 -6.31 -11.22 -5.84
C GLU A 28 -4.99 -11.59 -6.53
N GLY A 29 -3.88 -11.39 -5.83
CA GLY A 29 -2.53 -11.62 -6.35
C GLY A 29 -2.04 -10.55 -7.32
N TRP A 30 -2.82 -9.51 -7.62
CA TRP A 30 -2.36 -8.35 -8.39
C TRP A 30 -1.93 -7.22 -7.46
N TYR A 31 -0.72 -6.72 -7.68
CA TYR A 31 -0.14 -5.67 -6.86
C TYR A 31 0.04 -4.38 -7.67
N MET A 32 -0.11 -3.24 -7.00
CA MET A 32 0.39 -1.99 -7.53
C MET A 32 1.92 -2.10 -7.68
N ALA A 33 2.46 -1.70 -8.83
CA ALA A 33 3.90 -1.83 -9.05
C ALA A 33 4.42 -0.86 -10.13
N PHE A 34 5.67 -0.44 -9.97
CA PHE A 34 6.39 0.38 -10.93
C PHE A 34 7.75 -0.24 -11.25
N ILE A 35 8.13 -0.23 -12.53
CA ILE A 35 9.48 -0.63 -12.93
C ILE A 35 10.51 0.39 -12.42
N ARG A 36 11.80 0.04 -12.46
CA ARG A 36 12.90 0.93 -12.02
C ARG A 36 12.88 2.34 -12.60
N LYS A 37 12.38 2.51 -13.84
CA LYS A 37 12.23 3.82 -14.51
C LYS A 37 10.95 4.57 -14.10
N GLY A 38 10.22 4.12 -13.08
CA GLY A 38 8.99 4.73 -12.58
C GLY A 38 7.74 4.47 -13.42
N ARG A 39 7.81 3.67 -14.50
CA ARG A 39 6.64 3.37 -15.32
C ARG A 39 5.75 2.30 -14.67
N PRO A 40 4.42 2.35 -14.86
CA PRO A 40 3.53 1.31 -14.35
C PRO A 40 3.91 -0.09 -14.85
N ARG A 41 3.87 -1.08 -13.97
CA ARG A 41 4.02 -2.50 -14.32
C ARG A 41 2.64 -3.10 -14.59
N LYS A 42 2.54 -3.98 -15.60
CA LYS A 42 1.30 -4.72 -15.88
C LYS A 42 0.96 -5.64 -14.69
N ALA A 43 -0.24 -5.51 -14.13
CA ALA A 43 -0.68 -6.20 -12.92
C ALA A 43 -0.50 -7.73 -12.98
N SER A 44 -0.82 -8.36 -14.12
CA SER A 44 -0.65 -9.80 -14.31
C SER A 44 0.80 -10.30 -14.27
N LYS A 45 1.79 -9.40 -14.30
CA LYS A 45 3.22 -9.70 -14.18
C LYS A 45 3.81 -9.32 -12.81
N THR A 46 2.97 -8.95 -11.85
CA THR A 46 3.41 -8.55 -10.51
C THR A 46 3.44 -9.75 -9.56
N LYS A 47 4.37 -9.73 -8.62
CA LYS A 47 4.48 -10.69 -7.51
C LYS A 47 4.88 -9.94 -6.25
N GLN A 48 4.40 -10.38 -5.09
CA GLN A 48 4.66 -9.73 -3.80
C GLN A 48 6.15 -9.56 -3.47
N HIS A 49 6.99 -10.55 -3.79
CA HIS A 49 8.42 -10.51 -3.49
C HIS A 49 9.24 -9.59 -4.41
N GLN A 50 8.65 -9.07 -5.50
CA GLN A 50 9.36 -8.20 -6.44
C GLN A 50 9.47 -6.79 -5.87
N ARG A 51 10.68 -6.21 -5.92
CA ARG A 51 10.93 -4.82 -5.47
C ARG A 51 10.06 -3.78 -6.18
N GLU A 52 9.60 -4.07 -7.40
CA GLU A 52 8.68 -3.20 -8.14
C GLU A 52 7.34 -2.98 -7.41
N ALA A 53 6.96 -3.88 -6.50
CA ALA A 53 5.73 -3.82 -5.70
C ALA A 53 5.96 -3.34 -4.25
N HIS A 54 7.19 -2.93 -3.90
CA HIS A 54 7.55 -2.51 -2.55
C HIS A 54 7.54 -0.99 -2.44
N PHE A 55 6.76 -0.47 -1.50
CA PHE A 55 6.57 0.96 -1.28
C PHE A 55 6.98 1.37 0.13
N MET A 56 7.32 2.65 0.25
CA MET A 56 7.42 3.36 1.52
C MET A 56 6.35 4.44 1.54
N LYS A 57 5.79 4.72 2.73
CA LYS A 57 4.84 5.82 2.96
C LYS A 57 5.58 7.00 3.62
N PRO A 58 6.14 7.93 2.84
CA PRO A 58 6.80 9.10 3.41
C PRO A 58 5.77 9.99 4.12
N LEU A 59 6.22 10.74 5.12
CA LEU A 59 5.42 11.82 5.69
C LEU A 59 5.15 12.88 4.61
N PRO A 60 3.96 13.49 4.59
CA PRO A 60 3.68 14.61 3.69
C PRO A 60 4.73 15.72 3.86
N ARG A 61 5.30 16.21 2.75
CA ARG A 61 6.22 17.37 2.80
C ARG A 61 5.44 18.58 3.32
N GLY A 62 5.90 19.16 4.43
CA GLY A 62 5.20 20.23 5.16
C GLY A 62 4.63 19.81 6.52
N HIS A 63 4.63 18.52 6.85
CA HIS A 63 4.42 18.02 8.22
C HIS A 63 5.69 18.20 9.07
N LEU A 64 6.11 19.45 9.30
CA LEU A 64 7.02 19.75 10.39
C LEU A 64 6.25 19.60 11.71
N LEU A 65 6.52 18.51 12.43
CA LEU A 65 6.53 18.44 13.89
C LEU A 65 5.28 18.91 14.68
N SER A 66 4.04 18.72 14.22
CA SER A 66 2.87 19.03 15.06
C SER A 66 1.95 17.87 15.43
N ASP A 67 2.13 16.66 14.89
CA ASP A 67 1.34 15.52 15.36
C ASP A 67 2.10 14.19 15.12
N ARG A 68 3.20 13.98 15.88
CA ARG A 68 3.69 12.61 16.08
C ARG A 68 2.73 11.93 17.06
N ARG A 69 1.55 11.55 16.60
CA ARG A 69 0.84 10.44 17.21
C ARG A 69 1.49 9.17 16.66
N PRO A 70 2.13 8.35 17.50
CA PRO A 70 2.27 6.94 17.18
C PRO A 70 0.87 6.43 16.83
N PHE A 71 0.75 5.54 15.85
CA PHE A 71 -0.43 4.70 15.73
C PHE A 71 -0.40 3.72 16.91
N ASP A 72 -0.64 4.22 18.12
CA ASP A 72 -1.07 3.38 19.21
C ASP A 72 -2.38 2.76 18.74
N ALA A 73 -2.39 1.43 18.74
CA ALA A 73 -3.51 0.60 18.37
C ALA A 73 -4.81 1.24 18.82
N LEU A 74 -5.77 1.40 17.90
CA LEU A 74 -7.14 1.70 18.28
C LEU A 74 -7.53 0.63 19.32
N PRO A 75 -7.89 1.00 20.56
CA PRO A 75 -8.33 0.01 21.52
C PRO A 75 -9.59 -0.64 20.95
N LEU A 76 -9.47 -1.88 20.52
CA LEU A 76 -10.63 -2.70 20.22
C LEU A 76 -11.41 -2.82 21.54
N PRO A 77 -12.72 -2.54 21.56
CA PRO A 77 -13.52 -2.83 22.74
C PRO A 77 -13.47 -4.34 22.98
N VAL A 78 -12.80 -4.74 24.06
CA VAL A 78 -12.97 -6.08 24.64
C VAL A 78 -14.34 -6.13 25.33
N PRO A 79 -15.06 -7.26 25.21
CA PRO A 79 -16.45 -7.40 25.68
C PRO A 79 -16.60 -7.25 27.20
#